data_AF-A0AAF0E6R1-F1
#
_entry.id   AF-A0AAF0E6R1-F1
#
_cell.length_a   1.000
_cell.length_b   1.000
_cell.length_c   1.000
_cell.angle_alpha   90.00
_cell.angle_beta   90.00
_cell.angle_gamma   90.00
#
_symmetry.space_group_name_H-M   'P 1'
#
loop_
_entity.id
_entity.type
_entity.pdbx_description
1 polymer ?
#
loop_
_entity_poly.entity_id
_entity_poly.type
_entity_poly.pdbx_seq_one_letter_code
_entity_poly.pdbx_strand_id
1 'polypeptide(L)'
;MAPVRISLQGPRPKAAARPRAWDDDDDEPQVPSSSAPAPVSKAVRKQQEEAEALDASTFDYDGVYDKMKEAERAVRQAKKDEDSARKPKYMSQFFQAAEQRERDRLRAESKRLQREREAEGDAYAGKEAFVTSAYKAQQDEWKRAEEEERVREARERSRRGGVAAFRQAMLNEEAERRQAAIEAVSAAPASEASGASEASEVTDTQRADDARARGLRVELNDDRQIVDRRELLQRGLNIVRKRKDAPHEPAPTSARAKRSQLMEDELLARLEDSDSDAA
;
A
#
# COMPACT_ATOMS: atom_id res chain seq x y z
N MET A 1 38.17 -16.15 -43.63
CA MET A 1 38.23 -14.73 -43.99
C MET A 1 37.56 -13.94 -42.86
N ALA A 2 38.33 -13.19 -42.08
CA ALA A 2 37.81 -12.34 -41.01
C ALA A 2 37.36 -10.99 -41.58
N PRO A 3 36.24 -10.40 -41.12
CA PRO A 3 35.80 -9.10 -41.64
C PRO A 3 36.69 -7.98 -41.10
N VAL A 4 37.37 -7.29 -42.02
CA VAL A 4 38.15 -6.08 -41.78
C VAL A 4 37.20 -4.96 -41.34
N ARG A 5 37.36 -4.46 -40.12
CA ARG A 5 36.66 -3.27 -39.62
C ARG A 5 37.48 -2.04 -40.00
N ILE A 6 36.96 -1.25 -40.93
CA ILE A 6 37.53 0.06 -41.28
C ILE A 6 37.20 1.04 -40.15
N SER A 7 38.21 1.43 -39.39
CA SER A 7 38.12 2.49 -38.38
C SER A 7 38.27 3.86 -39.04
N LEU A 8 37.15 4.53 -39.33
CA LEU A 8 37.15 5.95 -39.69
C LEU A 8 37.34 6.80 -38.43
N GLN A 9 38.59 7.05 -38.05
CA GLN A 9 38.96 8.06 -37.06
C GLN A 9 39.00 9.44 -37.74
N GLY A 10 37.85 10.10 -37.84
CA GLY A 10 37.77 11.55 -38.11
C GLY A 10 37.46 12.29 -36.80
N PRO A 11 37.96 13.53 -36.59
CA PRO A 11 37.58 14.32 -35.43
C PRO A 11 36.07 14.60 -35.48
N ARG A 12 35.33 14.14 -34.46
CA ARG A 12 33.90 14.43 -34.33
C ARG A 12 33.74 15.95 -34.12
N PRO A 13 32.84 16.64 -34.86
CA PRO A 13 32.55 18.03 -34.56
C PRO A 13 31.95 18.11 -33.15
N LYS A 14 32.41 19.07 -32.34
CA LYS A 14 31.81 19.34 -31.03
C LYS A 14 30.34 19.67 -31.26
N ALA A 15 29.43 18.88 -30.68
CA ALA A 15 28.02 19.16 -30.74
C ALA A 15 27.76 20.54 -30.10
N ALA A 16 27.22 21.48 -30.86
CA ALA A 16 26.72 22.73 -30.32
C ALA A 16 25.58 22.39 -29.36
N ALA A 17 25.65 22.89 -28.12
CA ALA A 17 24.57 22.77 -27.16
C ALA A 17 23.31 23.39 -27.79
N ARG A 18 22.26 22.58 -27.95
CA ARG A 18 20.95 23.11 -28.36
C ARG A 18 20.47 24.02 -27.23
N PRO A 19 19.94 25.22 -27.51
CA PRO A 19 19.34 26.03 -26.46
C PRO A 19 18.17 25.23 -25.89
N ARG A 20 18.18 25.03 -24.56
CA ARG A 20 17.01 24.55 -23.84
C ARG A 20 15.94 25.61 -24.02
N ALA A 21 14.74 25.23 -24.47
CA ALA A 21 13.61 26.14 -24.64
C ALA A 21 12.94 26.50 -23.29
N TRP A 22 13.75 26.56 -22.23
CA TRP A 22 13.37 26.76 -20.83
C TRP A 22 14.57 27.43 -20.11
N ASP A 23 15.10 28.49 -20.73
CA ASP A 23 15.86 29.55 -20.07
C ASP A 23 14.90 30.74 -19.99
N ASP A 24 13.91 30.60 -19.10
CA ASP A 24 13.05 31.68 -18.62
C ASP A 24 13.77 32.20 -17.36
N ASP A 25 14.11 33.49 -17.39
CA ASP A 25 14.74 34.34 -16.37
C ASP A 25 15.32 33.71 -15.08
N ASP A 26 16.57 34.11 -14.79
CA ASP A 26 17.31 34.00 -13.53
C ASP A 26 16.46 34.31 -12.26
N ASP A 27 15.62 33.37 -11.83
CA ASP A 27 15.00 33.35 -10.51
C ASP A 27 14.82 31.88 -10.06
N GLU A 28 15.89 31.07 -10.21
CA GLU A 28 16.03 29.90 -9.35
C GLU A 28 16.23 30.41 -7.92
N PRO A 29 15.37 30.05 -6.94
CA PRO A 29 15.60 30.46 -5.57
C PRO A 29 16.91 29.81 -5.12
N GLN A 30 17.97 30.61 -5.04
CA GLN A 30 19.21 30.23 -4.39
C GLN A 30 18.84 29.79 -2.97
N VAL A 31 18.77 28.48 -2.75
CA VAL A 31 18.64 27.91 -1.42
C VAL A 31 19.80 28.47 -0.58
N PRO A 32 19.55 29.28 0.46
CA PRO A 32 20.61 29.96 1.18
C PRO A 32 21.39 28.91 1.97
N SER A 33 22.48 28.43 1.39
CA SER A 33 23.39 27.47 2.01
C SER A 33 24.34 28.19 2.97
N SER A 34 23.82 28.70 4.08
CA SER A 34 24.58 28.99 5.33
C SER A 34 23.76 29.83 6.32
N SER A 35 22.59 29.36 6.73
CA SER A 35 22.14 29.68 8.08
C SER A 35 22.81 28.68 9.01
N ALA A 36 23.83 29.10 9.76
CA ALA A 36 24.26 28.32 10.91
C ALA A 36 23.01 28.01 11.76
N PRO A 37 22.81 26.76 12.22
CA PRO A 37 21.64 26.45 13.04
C PRO A 37 21.68 27.34 14.28
N ALA A 38 20.57 28.03 14.55
CA ALA A 38 20.46 28.87 15.73
C ALA A 38 20.81 28.04 16.98
N PRO A 39 21.55 28.60 17.96
CA PRO A 39 21.99 27.85 19.12
C PRO A 39 20.77 27.33 19.89
N VAL A 40 20.72 26.01 20.06
CA VAL A 40 19.66 25.32 20.79
C VAL A 40 19.53 25.90 22.20
N SER A 41 18.32 26.25 22.63
CA SER A 41 18.08 26.90 23.93
C SER A 41 18.47 25.97 25.09
N LYS A 42 18.82 26.55 26.26
CA LYS A 42 19.21 25.77 27.45
C LYS A 42 18.11 24.81 27.92
N ALA A 43 16.84 25.17 27.72
CA ALA A 43 15.71 24.29 28.06
C ALA A 43 15.67 23.05 27.15
N VAL A 44 15.91 23.23 25.85
CA VAL A 44 15.92 22.12 24.88
C VAL A 44 17.12 21.20 25.10
N ARG A 45 18.29 21.73 25.48
CA ARG A 45 19.46 20.89 25.83
C ARG A 45 19.19 19.98 27.02
N LYS A 46 18.55 20.51 28.08
CA LYS A 46 18.14 19.69 29.23
C LYS A 46 17.17 18.59 28.82
N GLN A 47 16.21 18.90 27.96
CA GLN A 47 15.26 17.91 27.45
C GLN A 47 15.94 16.84 26.56
N GLN A 48 16.95 17.22 25.78
CA GLN A 48 17.76 16.28 24.99
C GLN A 48 18.58 15.36 25.90
N GLU A 49 19.27 15.91 26.90
CA GLU A 49 20.03 15.14 27.89
C GLU A 49 19.12 14.20 28.71
N GLU A 50 17.94 14.66 29.11
CA GLU A 50 16.92 13.82 29.76
C GLU A 50 16.43 12.69 28.84
N ALA A 51 16.24 12.96 27.55
CA ALA A 51 15.84 11.95 26.57
C ALA A 51 16.96 10.94 26.26
N GLU A 52 18.20 11.39 26.11
CA GLU A 52 19.38 10.53 25.93
C GLU A 52 19.64 9.65 27.16
N ALA A 53 19.40 10.16 28.37
CA ALA A 53 19.52 9.40 29.61
C ALA A 53 18.45 8.30 29.76
N LEU A 54 17.26 8.50 29.17
CA LEU A 54 16.22 7.48 29.12
C LEU A 54 16.52 6.42 28.05
N ASP A 55 16.95 6.85 26.86
CA ASP A 55 17.32 5.97 25.76
C ASP A 55 18.34 6.63 24.82
N ALA A 56 19.54 6.03 24.75
CA ALA A 56 20.62 6.48 23.89
C ALA A 56 20.29 6.37 22.38
N SER A 57 19.30 5.55 22.01
CA SER A 57 18.86 5.39 20.61
C SER A 57 17.84 6.44 20.15
N THR A 58 17.38 7.33 21.04
CA THR A 58 16.35 8.36 20.76
C THR A 58 16.67 9.24 19.55
N PHE A 59 17.96 9.48 19.28
CA PHE A 59 18.43 10.34 18.20
C PHE A 59 19.13 9.57 17.05
N ASP A 60 19.13 8.24 17.08
CA ASP A 60 19.73 7.39 16.03
C ASP A 60 18.80 7.23 14.80
N TYR A 61 18.51 8.35 14.13
CA TYR A 61 17.66 8.35 12.94
C TYR A 61 18.34 7.66 11.74
N ASP A 62 19.66 7.80 11.62
CA ASP A 62 20.43 7.25 10.50
C ASP A 62 20.50 5.73 10.58
N GLY A 63 20.78 5.18 11.77
CA GLY A 63 20.80 3.72 11.98
C GLY A 63 19.46 3.06 11.69
N VAL A 64 18.33 3.68 12.05
CA VAL A 64 16.99 3.20 11.70
C VAL A 64 16.75 3.27 10.19
N TYR A 65 17.10 4.38 9.55
CA TYR A 65 16.90 4.57 8.11
C TYR A 65 17.74 3.60 7.29
N ASP A 66 19.01 3.40 7.64
CA ASP A 66 19.90 2.44 6.99
C ASP A 66 19.36 1.02 7.10
N LYS A 67 18.89 0.60 8.29
CA LYS A 67 18.23 -0.70 8.50
C LYS A 67 16.98 -0.85 7.62
N MET A 68 16.13 0.18 7.53
CA MET A 68 14.96 0.16 6.63
C MET A 68 15.38 0.00 5.17
N LYS A 69 16.46 0.68 4.75
CA LYS A 69 16.96 0.61 3.38
C LYS A 69 17.64 -0.72 3.07
N GLU A 70 18.31 -1.33 4.03
CA GLU A 70 18.86 -2.67 3.92
C GLU A 70 17.74 -3.71 3.74
N ALA A 71 16.68 -3.62 4.54
CA ALA A 71 15.50 -4.48 4.39
C ALA A 71 14.84 -4.30 3.00
N GLU A 72 14.68 -3.05 2.54
CA GLU A 72 14.14 -2.76 1.20
C GLU A 72 15.03 -3.37 0.09
N ARG A 73 16.36 -3.27 0.21
CA ARG A 73 17.32 -3.87 -0.73
C ARG A 73 17.22 -5.39 -0.75
N ALA A 74 17.10 -6.04 0.42
CA ALA A 74 16.95 -7.48 0.53
C ALA A 74 15.68 -7.98 -0.17
N VAL A 75 14.54 -7.32 0.06
CA VAL A 75 13.27 -7.63 -0.63
C VAL A 75 13.41 -7.43 -2.14
N ARG A 76 14.08 -6.37 -2.58
CA ARG A 76 14.32 -6.10 -4.01
C ARG A 76 15.22 -7.15 -4.65
N GLN A 77 16.22 -7.66 -3.93
CA GLN A 77 17.09 -8.74 -4.41
C GLN A 77 16.30 -10.04 -4.53
N ALA A 78 15.53 -10.42 -3.49
CA ALA A 78 14.67 -11.61 -3.53
C ALA A 78 13.69 -11.58 -4.72
N LYS A 79 13.09 -10.42 -5.02
CA LYS A 79 12.23 -10.25 -6.20
C LYS A 79 12.98 -10.43 -7.53
N LYS A 80 14.21 -9.93 -7.63
CA LYS A 80 15.04 -10.12 -8.84
C LYS A 80 15.40 -11.60 -9.04
N ASP A 81 15.73 -12.30 -7.97
CA ASP A 81 16.07 -13.72 -8.02
C ASP A 81 14.83 -14.53 -8.43
N GLU A 82 13.66 -14.20 -7.88
CA GLU A 82 12.39 -14.79 -8.30
C GLU A 82 12.07 -14.51 -9.78
N ASP A 83 12.25 -13.26 -10.22
CA ASP A 83 12.04 -12.87 -11.62
C ASP A 83 13.02 -13.57 -12.59
N SER A 84 14.24 -13.88 -12.14
CA SER A 84 15.23 -14.63 -12.92
C SER A 84 14.85 -16.10 -13.10
N ALA A 85 14.16 -16.69 -12.12
CA ALA A 85 13.68 -18.07 -12.17
C ALA A 85 12.36 -18.22 -12.96
N ARG A 86 11.60 -17.13 -13.10
CA ARG A 86 10.29 -17.13 -13.79
C ARG A 86 10.46 -17.25 -15.31
N LYS A 87 9.52 -17.98 -15.93
CA LYS A 87 9.42 -18.09 -17.40
C LYS A 87 9.10 -16.72 -18.02
N PRO A 88 9.48 -16.48 -19.29
CA PRO A 88 9.16 -15.23 -19.99
C PRO A 88 7.65 -14.94 -20.00
N LYS A 89 7.27 -13.70 -19.65
CA LYS A 89 5.89 -13.27 -19.42
C LYS A 89 4.91 -13.56 -20.56
N TYR A 90 5.38 -13.53 -21.80
CA TYR A 90 4.53 -13.60 -23.00
C TYR A 90 4.69 -14.88 -23.82
N MET A 91 5.69 -15.70 -23.56
CA MET A 91 5.97 -16.87 -24.41
C MET A 91 4.84 -17.91 -24.32
N SER A 92 4.32 -18.16 -23.11
CA SER A 92 3.16 -19.03 -22.91
C SER A 92 1.91 -18.52 -23.64
N GLN A 93 1.67 -17.20 -23.61
CA GLN A 93 0.53 -16.59 -24.28
C GLN A 93 0.64 -16.71 -25.80
N PHE A 94 1.85 -16.61 -26.35
CA PHE A 94 2.09 -16.82 -27.77
C PHE A 94 1.72 -18.24 -28.22
N PHE A 95 2.15 -19.26 -27.47
CA PHE A 95 1.80 -20.65 -27.74
C PHE A 95 0.29 -20.90 -27.60
N GLN A 96 -0.33 -20.41 -26.52
CA GLN A 96 -1.78 -20.52 -26.32
C GLN A 96 -2.57 -19.86 -27.46
N ALA A 97 -2.13 -18.70 -27.94
CA ALA A 97 -2.77 -18.03 -29.07
C ALA A 97 -2.59 -18.78 -30.39
N ALA A 98 -1.42 -19.40 -30.62
CA ALA A 98 -1.20 -20.26 -31.78
C ALA A 98 -2.12 -21.50 -31.74
N GLU A 99 -2.19 -22.17 -30.59
CA GLU A 99 -3.10 -23.31 -30.36
C GLU A 99 -4.56 -22.92 -30.56
N GLN A 100 -4.98 -21.76 -30.04
CA GLN A 100 -6.34 -21.25 -30.23
C GLN A 100 -6.67 -21.05 -31.71
N ARG A 101 -5.77 -20.45 -32.50
CA ARG A 101 -6.00 -20.27 -33.94
C ARG A 101 -6.09 -21.58 -34.71
N GLU A 102 -5.25 -22.57 -34.36
CA GLU A 102 -5.33 -23.89 -34.97
C GLU A 102 -6.67 -24.57 -34.66
N ARG A 103 -7.15 -24.49 -33.41
CA ARG A 103 -8.48 -24.99 -33.04
C ARG A 103 -9.59 -24.25 -33.77
N ASP A 104 -9.48 -22.94 -33.92
CA ASP A 104 -10.46 -22.14 -34.67
C ASP A 104 -10.49 -22.52 -36.15
N ARG A 105 -9.32 -22.77 -36.77
CA ARG A 105 -9.22 -23.26 -38.14
C ARG A 105 -9.92 -24.60 -38.30
N LEU A 106 -9.63 -25.57 -37.44
CA LEU A 106 -10.25 -26.89 -37.46
C LEU A 106 -11.78 -26.82 -37.26
N ARG A 107 -12.25 -25.95 -36.36
CA ARG A 107 -13.69 -25.70 -36.17
C ARG A 107 -14.34 -25.10 -37.41
N ALA A 108 -13.68 -24.14 -38.06
CA ALA A 108 -14.19 -23.53 -39.29
C ALA A 108 -14.25 -24.54 -40.44
N GLU A 109 -13.21 -25.36 -40.62
CA GLU A 109 -13.17 -26.43 -41.61
C GLU A 109 -14.28 -27.46 -41.38
N SER A 110 -14.49 -27.89 -40.13
CA SER A 110 -15.57 -28.82 -39.78
C SER A 110 -16.96 -28.23 -40.07
N LYS A 111 -17.21 -26.98 -39.69
CA LYS A 111 -18.49 -26.30 -39.98
C LYS A 111 -18.69 -26.11 -41.48
N ARG A 112 -17.62 -25.83 -42.24
CA ARG A 112 -17.68 -25.75 -43.71
C ARG A 112 -18.09 -27.09 -44.30
N LEU A 113 -17.45 -28.19 -43.90
CA LEU A 113 -17.77 -29.53 -44.36
C LEU A 113 -19.19 -29.95 -43.99
N GLN A 114 -19.66 -29.59 -42.79
CA GLN A 114 -21.03 -29.85 -42.38
C GLN A 114 -22.03 -29.10 -43.27
N ARG A 115 -21.78 -27.82 -43.57
CA ARG A 115 -22.63 -27.03 -44.48
C ARG A 115 -22.62 -27.60 -45.90
N GLU A 116 -21.47 -28.04 -46.40
CA GLU A 116 -21.36 -28.73 -47.70
C GLU A 116 -22.22 -29.99 -47.71
N ARG A 117 -22.18 -30.80 -46.64
CA ARG A 117 -23.01 -32.02 -46.50
C ARG A 117 -24.50 -31.74 -46.37
N GLU A 118 -24.89 -30.68 -45.67
CA GLU A 118 -26.29 -30.28 -45.56
C GLU A 118 -26.83 -29.86 -46.94
N ALA A 119 -26.06 -29.08 -47.71
CA ALA A 119 -26.41 -28.68 -49.06
C ALA A 119 -26.47 -29.87 -50.05
N GLU A 120 -25.56 -30.84 -49.93
CA GLU A 120 -25.62 -32.10 -50.70
C GLU A 120 -26.75 -33.01 -50.23
N GLY A 121 -27.04 -33.01 -48.92
CA GLY A 121 -28.12 -33.78 -48.29
C GLY A 121 -29.49 -33.39 -48.82
N ASP A 122 -29.72 -32.11 -49.12
CA ASP A 122 -30.94 -31.65 -49.78
C ASP A 122 -31.11 -32.28 -51.18
N ALA A 123 -30.02 -32.51 -51.91
CA ALA A 123 -30.04 -33.20 -53.20
C ALA A 123 -30.24 -34.73 -53.08
N TYR A 124 -30.03 -35.30 -51.88
CA TYR A 124 -30.13 -36.74 -51.61
C TYR A 124 -31.13 -37.10 -50.49
N ALA A 125 -32.11 -36.23 -50.23
CA ALA A 125 -33.06 -36.37 -49.12
C ALA A 125 -33.86 -37.69 -49.10
N GLY A 126 -34.01 -38.37 -50.24
CA GLY A 126 -34.68 -39.67 -50.35
C GLY A 126 -33.77 -40.90 -50.15
N LYS A 127 -32.49 -40.72 -49.83
CA LYS A 127 -31.52 -41.80 -49.61
C LYS A 127 -31.11 -41.86 -48.13
N GLU A 128 -30.77 -43.05 -47.66
CA GLU A 128 -30.35 -43.27 -46.27
C GLU A 128 -29.01 -42.58 -45.97
N ALA A 129 -28.96 -41.78 -44.90
CA ALA A 129 -27.76 -41.10 -44.43
C ALA A 129 -27.07 -41.91 -43.32
N PHE A 130 -25.90 -42.46 -43.61
CA PHE A 130 -25.13 -43.25 -42.63
C PHE A 130 -24.08 -42.39 -41.94
N VAL A 131 -24.28 -42.17 -40.65
CA VAL A 131 -23.27 -41.51 -39.79
C VAL A 131 -22.49 -42.59 -39.03
N THR A 132 -21.17 -42.63 -39.23
CA THR A 132 -20.30 -43.58 -38.53
C THR A 132 -20.25 -43.28 -37.02
N SER A 133 -20.11 -44.32 -36.20
CA SER A 133 -19.99 -44.19 -34.73
C SER A 133 -18.82 -43.28 -34.32
N ALA A 134 -17.71 -43.34 -35.06
CA ALA A 134 -16.53 -42.50 -34.86
C ALA A 134 -16.84 -41.00 -35.05
N TYR A 135 -17.66 -40.64 -36.04
CA TYR A 135 -18.02 -39.24 -36.27
C TYR A 135 -18.94 -38.69 -35.17
N LYS A 136 -19.89 -39.50 -34.68
CA LYS A 136 -20.72 -39.13 -33.53
C LYS A 136 -19.87 -38.88 -32.28
N ALA A 137 -18.90 -39.76 -32.02
CA ALA A 137 -17.96 -39.61 -30.92
C ALA A 137 -17.11 -38.34 -31.03
N GLN A 138 -16.59 -38.02 -32.23
CA GLN A 138 -15.85 -36.77 -32.47
C GLN A 138 -16.71 -35.52 -32.27
N GLN A 139 -17.97 -35.54 -32.72
CA GLN A 139 -18.88 -34.42 -32.49
C GLN A 139 -19.17 -34.19 -31.00
N ASP A 140 -19.36 -35.26 -30.24
CA ASP A 140 -19.62 -35.16 -28.80
C ASP A 140 -18.38 -34.70 -28.03
N GLU A 141 -17.18 -35.13 -28.44
CA GLU A 141 -15.91 -34.66 -27.89
C GLU A 141 -15.72 -33.16 -28.13
N TRP A 142 -16.00 -32.66 -29.33
CA TRP A 142 -15.92 -31.23 -29.63
C TRP A 142 -16.92 -30.39 -28.83
N LYS A 143 -18.16 -30.86 -28.67
CA LYS A 143 -19.17 -30.18 -27.85
C LYS A 143 -18.74 -30.09 -26.39
N ARG A 144 -18.22 -31.19 -25.83
CA ARG A 144 -17.70 -31.22 -24.46
C ARG A 144 -16.51 -30.28 -24.28
N ALA A 145 -15.58 -30.29 -25.23
CA ALA A 145 -14.42 -29.40 -25.20
C ALA A 145 -14.83 -27.91 -25.28
N GLU A 146 -15.83 -27.57 -26.10
CA GLU A 146 -16.35 -26.20 -26.21
C GLU A 146 -17.05 -25.73 -24.92
N GLU A 147 -17.82 -26.60 -24.28
CA GLU A 147 -18.46 -26.29 -23.00
C GLU A 147 -17.45 -26.09 -21.87
N GLU A 148 -16.42 -26.95 -21.80
CA GLU A 148 -15.33 -26.84 -20.82
C GLU A 148 -14.53 -25.54 -21.03
N GLU A 149 -14.19 -25.20 -22.27
CA GLU A 149 -13.52 -23.95 -22.59
C GLU A 149 -14.36 -22.73 -22.24
N ARG A 150 -15.67 -22.76 -22.52
CA ARG A 150 -16.58 -21.66 -22.16
C ARG A 150 -16.65 -21.44 -20.65
N VAL A 151 -16.73 -22.52 -19.87
CA VAL A 151 -16.74 -22.44 -18.40
C VAL A 151 -15.40 -21.92 -17.89
N ARG A 152 -14.29 -22.40 -18.46
CA ARG A 152 -12.94 -21.94 -18.12
C ARG A 152 -12.76 -20.45 -18.44
N GLU A 153 -13.15 -20.01 -19.63
CA GLU A 153 -13.07 -18.62 -20.04
C GLU A 153 -13.94 -17.72 -19.15
N ALA A 154 -15.17 -18.14 -18.80
CA ALA A 154 -16.03 -17.41 -17.89
C ALA A 154 -15.38 -17.23 -16.50
N ARG A 155 -14.74 -18.29 -15.98
CA ARG A 155 -14.01 -18.26 -14.72
C ARG A 155 -12.73 -17.41 -14.79
N GLU A 156 -12.00 -17.46 -15.90
CA GLU A 156 -10.83 -16.61 -16.10
C GLU A 156 -11.23 -15.14 -16.23
N ARG A 157 -12.34 -14.85 -16.93
CA ARG A 157 -12.90 -13.50 -17.07
C ARG A 157 -13.38 -12.94 -15.74
N SER A 158 -14.00 -13.76 -14.89
CA SER A 158 -14.39 -13.33 -13.53
C SER A 158 -13.18 -13.11 -12.62
N ARG A 159 -12.07 -13.83 -12.85
CA ARG A 159 -10.81 -13.68 -12.10
C ARG A 159 -9.96 -12.50 -12.56
N ARG A 160 -10.11 -12.04 -13.80
CA ARG A 160 -9.45 -10.84 -14.32
C ARG A 160 -10.07 -9.61 -13.64
N GLY A 161 -9.62 -9.35 -12.41
CA GLY A 161 -9.95 -8.12 -11.70
C GLY A 161 -9.44 -6.94 -12.51
N GLY A 162 -10.33 -5.97 -12.77
CA GLY A 162 -10.00 -4.77 -13.55
C GLY A 162 -8.99 -3.87 -12.83
N VAL A 163 -8.93 -2.61 -13.25
CA VAL A 163 -8.00 -1.60 -12.71
C VAL A 163 -8.09 -1.48 -11.18
N ALA A 164 -9.28 -1.68 -10.60
CA ALA A 164 -9.47 -1.67 -9.15
C ALA A 164 -8.67 -2.78 -8.43
N ALA A 165 -8.65 -4.01 -8.95
CA ALA A 165 -7.88 -5.10 -8.37
C ALA A 165 -6.37 -4.85 -8.49
N PHE A 166 -5.93 -4.23 -9.59
CA PHE A 166 -4.53 -3.80 -9.74
C PHE A 166 -4.14 -2.76 -8.68
N ARG A 167 -4.99 -1.74 -8.44
CA ARG A 167 -4.74 -0.73 -7.39
C ARG A 167 -4.69 -1.35 -6.00
N GLN A 168 -5.61 -2.27 -5.69
CA GLN A 168 -5.60 -3.02 -4.43
C GLN A 168 -4.30 -3.83 -4.27
N ALA A 169 -3.86 -4.53 -5.32
CA ALA A 169 -2.61 -5.28 -5.29
C ALA A 169 -1.38 -4.38 -5.06
N MET A 170 -1.33 -3.21 -5.70
CA MET A 170 -0.25 -2.23 -5.51
C MET A 170 -0.24 -1.68 -4.07
N LEU A 171 -1.40 -1.33 -3.52
CA LEU A 171 -1.51 -0.83 -2.15
C LEU A 171 -1.13 -1.91 -1.13
N ASN A 172 -1.53 -3.16 -1.36
CA ASN A 172 -1.14 -4.28 -0.50
C ASN A 172 0.37 -4.52 -0.56
N GLU A 173 0.97 -4.48 -1.76
CA GLU A 173 2.42 -4.62 -1.91
C GLU A 173 3.19 -3.48 -1.21
N GLU A 174 2.70 -2.24 -1.29
CA GLU A 174 3.27 -1.11 -0.55
C GLU A 174 3.11 -1.25 0.97
N ALA A 175 1.94 -1.74 1.42
CA ALA A 175 1.68 -2.01 2.83
C ALA A 175 2.61 -3.11 3.38
N GLU A 176 2.76 -4.22 2.66
CA GLU A 176 3.66 -5.32 3.01
C GLU A 176 5.12 -4.85 3.07
N ARG A 177 5.58 -4.07 2.09
CA ARG A 177 6.93 -3.49 2.10
C ARG A 177 7.16 -2.61 3.33
N ARG A 178 6.16 -1.78 3.69
CA ARG A 178 6.24 -0.91 4.87
C ARG A 178 6.24 -1.71 6.16
N GLN A 179 5.38 -2.72 6.27
CA GLN A 179 5.32 -3.63 7.42
C GLN A 179 6.64 -4.36 7.60
N ALA A 180 7.19 -4.96 6.53
CA ALA A 180 8.49 -5.64 6.57
C ALA A 180 9.63 -4.70 6.98
N ALA A 181 9.61 -3.42 6.56
CA ALA A 181 10.60 -2.43 6.99
C ALA A 181 10.47 -2.10 8.48
N ILE A 182 9.24 -1.96 9.01
CA ILE A 182 9.00 -1.73 10.44
C ILE A 182 9.42 -2.95 11.26
N GLU A 183 9.06 -4.15 10.80
CA GLU A 183 9.44 -5.41 11.44
C GLU A 183 10.96 -5.57 11.49
N ALA A 184 11.66 -5.31 10.38
CA ALA A 184 13.12 -5.37 10.33
C ALA A 184 13.79 -4.39 11.31
N VAL A 185 13.24 -3.17 11.44
CA VAL A 185 13.72 -2.19 12.43
C VAL A 185 13.44 -2.67 13.86
N SER A 186 12.25 -3.22 14.12
CA SER A 186 11.85 -3.69 15.45
C SER A 186 12.55 -4.99 15.89
N ALA A 187 12.93 -5.84 14.94
CA ALA A 187 13.60 -7.11 15.18
C ALA A 187 15.12 -6.96 15.23
N ALA A 188 15.67 -5.84 14.75
CA ALA A 188 17.08 -5.54 14.90
C ALA A 188 17.39 -5.38 16.40
N PRO A 189 18.36 -6.13 16.95
CA PRO A 189 18.76 -5.92 18.33
C PRO A 189 19.28 -4.48 18.47
N ALA A 190 18.86 -3.79 19.54
CA ALA A 190 19.51 -2.57 19.98
C ALA A 190 20.97 -2.91 20.26
N SER A 191 21.86 -2.63 19.31
CA SER A 191 23.28 -2.88 19.46
C SER A 191 23.85 -1.88 20.46
N GLU A 192 24.12 -2.41 21.66
CA GLU A 192 25.14 -1.96 22.62
C GLU A 192 24.96 -0.58 23.25
N ALA A 193 23.88 -0.42 24.04
CA ALA A 193 23.84 0.54 25.15
C ALA A 193 22.95 0.09 26.34
N SER A 194 22.51 -1.17 26.40
CA SER A 194 21.81 -1.73 27.58
C SER A 194 22.73 -2.64 28.40
N GLY A 195 23.92 -2.13 28.71
CA GLY A 195 24.63 -2.58 29.91
C GLY A 195 23.95 -1.95 31.13
N ALA A 196 23.36 -2.78 31.99
CA ALA A 196 22.82 -2.47 33.31
C ALA A 196 21.44 -1.77 33.37
N SER A 197 20.37 -2.57 33.45
CA SER A 197 19.39 -2.52 34.55
C SER A 197 18.28 -3.55 34.34
N GLU A 198 18.61 -4.84 34.42
CA GLU A 198 17.67 -5.80 35.02
C GLU A 198 18.00 -5.92 36.51
N ALA A 199 17.83 -4.82 37.24
CA ALA A 199 17.41 -4.96 38.62
C ALA A 199 15.96 -5.40 38.54
N SER A 200 15.70 -6.69 38.76
CA SER A 200 14.36 -7.18 39.04
C SER A 200 13.73 -6.21 40.04
N GLU A 201 12.74 -5.43 39.60
CA GLU A 201 12.05 -4.49 40.46
C GLU A 201 11.51 -5.31 41.64
N VAL A 202 12.14 -5.16 42.81
CA VAL A 202 11.69 -5.85 44.03
C VAL A 202 10.28 -5.34 44.27
N THR A 203 9.32 -6.18 43.92
CA THR A 203 7.89 -5.87 44.01
C THR A 203 7.60 -5.32 45.40
N ASP A 204 6.72 -4.32 45.50
CA ASP A 204 6.38 -3.72 46.80
C ASP A 204 5.86 -4.75 47.82
N THR A 205 5.37 -5.89 47.34
CA THR A 205 5.05 -7.07 48.16
C THR A 205 6.28 -7.68 48.83
N GLN A 206 7.38 -7.90 48.09
CA GLN A 206 8.63 -8.43 48.64
C GLN A 206 9.25 -7.44 49.63
N ARG A 207 9.18 -6.14 49.32
CA ARG A 207 9.65 -5.07 50.21
C ARG A 207 8.82 -4.98 51.50
N ALA A 208 7.51 -5.22 51.41
CA ALA A 208 6.62 -5.23 52.57
C ALA A 208 6.87 -6.44 53.50
N ASP A 209 7.15 -7.60 52.93
CA ASP A 209 7.45 -8.81 53.70
C ASP A 209 8.80 -8.72 54.43
N ASP A 210 9.82 -8.16 53.78
CA ASP A 210 11.11 -7.86 54.41
C ASP A 210 10.97 -6.86 55.57
N ALA A 211 10.12 -5.84 55.40
CA ALA A 211 9.85 -4.87 56.45
C ALA A 211 9.10 -5.49 57.64
N ARG A 212 8.15 -6.40 57.37
CA ARG A 212 7.45 -7.17 58.41
C ARG A 212 8.39 -8.12 59.16
N ALA A 213 9.31 -8.78 58.44
CA ALA A 213 10.35 -9.61 59.04
C ALA A 213 11.30 -8.80 59.94
N ARG A 214 11.53 -7.52 59.61
CA ARG A 214 12.28 -6.55 60.44
C ARG A 214 11.43 -5.95 61.58
N GLY A 215 10.19 -6.38 61.76
CA GLY A 215 9.29 -5.91 62.83
C GLY A 215 8.65 -4.55 62.59
N LEU A 216 8.75 -4.00 61.37
CA LEU A 216 8.09 -2.75 60.98
C LEU A 216 6.65 -3.03 60.55
N ARG A 217 5.69 -2.25 61.04
CA ARG A 217 4.27 -2.42 60.72
C ARG A 217 3.93 -1.77 59.37
N VAL A 218 3.90 -2.56 58.30
CA VAL A 218 3.56 -2.15 56.92
C VAL A 218 2.17 -2.63 56.52
N GLU A 219 1.32 -1.70 56.06
CA GLU A 219 -0.01 -1.95 55.50
C GLU A 219 0.03 -1.83 53.97
N LEU A 220 -0.64 -2.75 53.29
CA LEU A 220 -0.76 -2.80 51.83
C LEU A 220 -2.19 -2.46 51.45
N ASN A 221 -2.40 -1.66 50.40
CA ASN A 221 -3.71 -1.40 49.82
C ASN A 221 -4.21 -2.60 48.98
N ASP A 222 -5.46 -2.57 48.52
CA ASP A 222 -6.05 -3.58 47.62
C ASP A 222 -5.25 -3.74 46.31
N ASP A 223 -4.59 -2.67 45.88
CA ASP A 223 -3.69 -2.65 44.71
C ASP A 223 -2.26 -3.14 45.01
N ARG A 224 -2.02 -3.74 46.19
CA ARG A 224 -0.73 -4.26 46.67
C ARG A 224 0.40 -3.23 46.76
N GLN A 225 0.04 -1.96 46.92
CA GLN A 225 0.97 -0.85 47.16
C GLN A 225 1.14 -0.60 48.66
N ILE A 226 2.35 -0.23 49.09
CA ILE A 226 2.65 0.11 50.50
C ILE A 226 2.01 1.45 50.85
N VAL A 227 1.21 1.50 51.93
CA VAL A 227 0.53 2.72 52.39
C VAL A 227 1.15 3.19 53.71
N ASP A 228 1.67 4.43 53.75
CA ASP A 228 2.08 5.08 55.00
C ASP A 228 0.88 5.81 55.64
N ARG A 229 0.58 5.49 56.91
CA ARG A 229 -0.51 6.11 57.66
C ARG A 229 -0.35 7.62 57.84
N ARG A 230 0.88 8.14 57.77
CA ARG A 230 1.12 9.59 57.87
C ARG A 230 0.62 10.35 56.65
N GLU A 231 0.69 9.75 55.47
CA GLU A 231 0.24 10.37 54.22
C GLU A 231 -1.29 10.46 54.15
N LEU A 232 -2.00 9.47 54.70
CA LEU A 232 -3.46 9.47 54.79
C LEU A 232 -4.02 10.63 55.63
N LEU A 233 -3.24 11.17 56.57
CA LEU A 233 -3.68 12.23 57.49
C LEU A 233 -3.31 13.65 57.04
N GLN A 234 -2.48 13.80 56.00
CA GLN A 234 -1.95 15.11 55.58
C GLN A 234 -2.71 15.78 54.42
N ARG A 235 -3.45 15.03 53.61
CA ARG A 235 -4.23 15.60 52.49
C ARG A 235 -5.60 16.10 52.96
N GLY A 236 -5.59 17.15 53.78
CA GLY A 236 -6.78 17.86 54.24
C GLY A 236 -7.51 18.62 53.11
N LEU A 237 -8.77 18.24 52.91
CA LEU A 237 -9.93 18.97 52.37
C LEU A 237 -9.71 20.46 51.93
N ASN A 238 -9.42 20.70 50.63
CA ASN A 238 -9.48 22.02 50.00
C ASN A 238 -10.86 22.26 49.36
N ILE A 239 -11.78 22.91 50.08
CA ILE A 239 -13.06 23.36 49.52
C ILE A 239 -12.84 24.71 48.80
N VAL A 240 -12.81 24.70 47.47
CA VAL A 240 -12.81 25.93 46.66
C VAL A 240 -14.18 26.09 46.00
N ARG A 241 -14.91 27.18 46.31
CA ARG A 241 -16.21 27.49 45.69
C ARG A 241 -16.01 27.91 44.22
N LYS A 242 -16.69 27.23 43.29
CA LYS A 242 -16.64 27.47 41.84
C LYS A 242 -17.33 28.79 41.47
N ARG A 243 -16.73 29.63 40.61
CA ARG A 243 -17.37 30.81 40.01
C ARG A 243 -18.14 30.41 38.73
N LYS A 244 -19.19 31.18 38.45
CA LYS A 244 -20.24 30.98 37.44
C LYS A 244 -19.81 31.53 36.07
N ASP A 245 -19.88 30.72 35.02
CA ASP A 245 -19.57 31.11 33.64
C ASP A 245 -20.67 32.01 33.03
N ALA A 246 -20.27 32.95 32.17
CA ALA A 246 -21.16 33.82 31.39
C ALA A 246 -21.47 33.20 30.00
N PRO A 247 -22.61 33.54 29.35
CA PRO A 247 -23.04 32.89 28.11
C PRO A 247 -22.18 33.27 26.90
N HIS A 248 -21.91 32.26 26.07
CA HIS A 248 -21.16 32.32 24.82
C HIS A 248 -22.10 32.73 23.67
N GLU A 249 -21.78 33.83 22.97
CA GLU A 249 -22.45 34.17 21.70
C GLU A 249 -21.70 33.56 20.49
N PRO A 250 -22.43 33.07 19.46
CA PRO A 250 -21.81 32.48 18.29
C PRO A 250 -21.27 33.55 17.31
N ALA A 251 -20.10 33.28 16.73
CA ALA A 251 -19.39 34.16 15.81
C ALA A 251 -20.13 34.37 14.46
N PRO A 252 -19.95 35.52 13.78
CA PRO A 252 -20.62 35.82 12.53
C PRO A 252 -20.11 34.96 11.36
N THR A 253 -21.04 34.35 10.63
CA THR A 253 -20.77 33.50 9.46
C THR A 253 -20.11 34.30 8.32
N SER A 254 -19.04 33.75 7.75
CA SER A 254 -18.23 34.39 6.70
C SER A 254 -19.01 34.65 5.40
N ALA A 255 -18.56 35.65 4.62
CA ALA A 255 -19.16 36.04 3.33
C ALA A 255 -19.26 34.89 2.30
N ARG A 256 -18.49 33.81 2.48
CA ARG A 256 -18.55 32.60 1.66
C ARG A 256 -19.82 31.80 1.89
N ALA A 257 -20.30 31.72 3.13
CA ALA A 257 -21.55 31.02 3.47
C ALA A 257 -22.78 31.79 2.96
N LYS A 258 -22.72 33.13 2.95
CA LYS A 258 -23.79 33.97 2.38
C LYS A 258 -23.88 33.82 0.86
N ARG A 259 -22.74 33.68 0.17
CA ARG A 259 -22.70 33.44 -1.28
C ARG A 259 -23.20 32.05 -1.67
N SER A 260 -22.93 31.01 -0.87
CA SER A 260 -23.44 29.67 -1.17
C SER A 260 -24.97 29.60 -0.99
N GLN A 261 -25.51 30.23 0.05
CA GLN A 261 -26.94 30.30 0.27
C GLN A 261 -27.67 31.03 -0.87
N LEU A 262 -27.13 32.16 -1.35
CA LEU A 262 -27.71 32.87 -2.48
C LEU A 262 -27.71 32.06 -3.78
N MET A 263 -26.67 31.24 -4.04
CA MET A 263 -26.66 30.34 -5.21
C MET A 263 -27.65 29.18 -5.07
N GLU A 264 -27.84 28.65 -3.87
CA GLU A 264 -28.82 27.60 -3.60
C GLU A 264 -30.24 28.11 -3.81
N ASP A 265 -30.54 29.34 -3.36
CA ASP A 265 -31.84 29.99 -3.57
C ASP A 265 -32.10 30.26 -5.07
N GLU A 266 -31.10 30.72 -5.83
CA GLU A 266 -31.23 30.90 -7.29
C GLU A 266 -31.48 29.58 -8.03
N LEU A 267 -30.88 28.48 -7.58
CA LEU A 267 -31.09 27.16 -8.18
C LEU A 267 -32.47 26.58 -7.86
N LEU A 268 -32.99 26.83 -6.65
CA LEU A 268 -34.34 26.42 -6.24
C LEU A 268 -35.41 27.18 -7.02
N ALA A 269 -35.27 28.50 -7.17
CA ALA A 269 -36.21 29.31 -7.95
C ALA A 269 -36.29 28.85 -9.42
N ARG A 270 -35.15 28.48 -10.02
CA ARG A 270 -35.11 27.97 -11.40
C ARG A 270 -35.75 26.58 -11.54
N LEU A 271 -35.76 25.78 -10.47
CA LEU A 271 -36.45 24.49 -10.46
C LEU A 271 -37.97 24.68 -10.39
N GLU A 272 -38.44 25.62 -9.56
CA GLU A 272 -39.86 25.92 -9.38
C GLU A 272 -40.50 26.50 -10.66
N ASP A 273 -39.76 27.34 -11.41
CA ASP A 273 -40.23 27.86 -12.70
C ASP A 273 -40.38 26.77 -13.78
N SER A 274 -39.54 25.72 -13.73
CA SER A 274 -39.55 24.63 -14.72
C SER A 274 -40.72 23.66 -14.59
N ASP A 275 -41.34 23.59 -13.40
CA ASP A 275 -42.51 22.75 -13.15
C ASP A 275 -43.84 23.45 -13.51
N SER A 276 -43.83 24.77 -13.79
CA SER A 276 -45.04 25.55 -14.15
C SER A 276 -45.39 25.54 -15.65
N ASP A 277 -44.47 25.13 -16.54
CA ASP A 277 -44.69 25.05 -18.00
C ASP A 277 -45.16 23.66 -18.48
N ALA A 278 -45.42 22.73 -17.55
CA ALA A 278 -45.81 21.34 -17.83
C ALA A 278 -47.22 20.96 -17.33
N ALA A 279 -48.16 21.93 -17.23
CA ALA A 279 -49.57 21.70 -16.91
C ALA A 279 -50.52 22.33 -17.94
#